data_AF-A0A955SMY8-F1
#
_entry.id   AF-A0A955SMY8-F1
#
_cell.length_a   1.000
_cell.length_b   1.000
_cell.length_c   1.000
_cell.angle_alpha   90.00
_cell.angle_beta   90.00
_cell.angle_gamma   90.00
#
_symmetry.space_group_name_H-M   'P 1'
#
loop_
_entity.id
_entity.type
_entity.pdbx_description
1 polymer ?
#
loop_
_entity_poly.entity_id
_entity_poly.type
_entity_poly.pdbx_seq_one_letter_code
_entity_poly.pdbx_strand_id
1 'polypeptide(L)'
;TESEENSKRPPSPEGHPVYWTDADGKEWILFGDPFPTLKCEPTFEAWSNPDSWEILEPQKTVPSASGEQEIKHHRGSIAWNEYRNKWVAIFTQLHGDSSTLGEIWYAEADSPIGPWAGAIKVVTHDKYTFYNPHLHPEFTQKGSPILLFEGTYTKSFSGNEEATPRYDYNQILYRLDLDDIALGLK
;
A
#
# COMPACT_ATOMS: atom_id res chain seq x y z
N THR A 1 9.68 -9.63 40.50
CA THR A 1 10.87 -9.81 39.65
C THR A 1 10.44 -10.57 38.43
N GLU A 2 9.87 -9.87 37.45
CA GLU A 2 9.75 -10.40 36.10
C GLU A 2 10.94 -9.84 35.33
N SER A 3 11.80 -10.74 34.87
CA SER A 3 12.92 -10.44 34.01
C SER A 3 12.38 -9.92 32.69
N GLU A 4 12.69 -8.66 32.37
CA GLU A 4 12.62 -8.09 31.03
C GLU A 4 13.67 -8.78 30.14
N GLU A 5 13.47 -10.07 29.84
CA GLU A 5 14.01 -10.62 28.61
C GLU A 5 13.16 -10.06 27.48
N ASN A 6 13.64 -8.93 26.96
CA ASN A 6 13.20 -8.31 25.72
C ASN A 6 13.57 -9.25 24.56
N SER A 7 12.95 -10.43 24.52
CA SER A 7 12.98 -11.32 23.37
C SER A 7 12.21 -10.59 22.28
N LYS A 8 12.94 -9.85 21.44
CA LYS A 8 12.38 -9.23 20.25
C LYS A 8 11.63 -10.33 19.51
N ARG A 9 10.31 -10.17 19.38
CA ARG A 9 9.50 -11.10 18.58
C ARG A 9 10.21 -11.29 17.24
N PRO A 10 10.35 -12.53 16.76
CA PRO A 10 10.92 -12.74 15.43
C PRO A 10 10.09 -11.94 14.42
N PRO A 11 10.71 -11.47 13.32
CA PRO A 11 9.96 -10.87 12.21
C PRO A 11 8.79 -11.76 11.83
N SER A 12 7.71 -11.21 11.30
CA SER A 12 6.58 -12.01 10.81
C SER A 12 6.11 -11.46 9.47
N PRO A 13 5.62 -12.31 8.55
CA PRO A 13 4.91 -11.85 7.37
C PRO A 13 3.72 -10.98 7.79
N GLU A 14 3.65 -9.76 7.26
CA GLU A 14 2.57 -8.79 7.54
C GLU A 14 2.01 -8.22 6.24
N GLY A 15 0.77 -7.72 6.31
CA GLY A 15 0.14 -7.03 5.19
C GLY A 15 -0.28 -7.93 4.05
N HIS A 16 -0.06 -7.46 2.82
CA HIS A 16 -0.56 -8.09 1.60
C HIS A 16 0.59 -8.76 0.83
N PRO A 17 0.47 -10.07 0.51
CA PRO A 17 1.50 -10.75 -0.25
C PRO A 17 1.47 -10.36 -1.74
N VAL A 18 2.66 -10.21 -2.34
CA VAL A 18 2.81 -10.07 -3.79
C VAL A 18 3.92 -10.96 -4.33
N TYR A 19 3.73 -11.52 -5.52
CA TYR A 19 4.76 -12.29 -6.21
C TYR A 19 5.67 -11.37 -7.02
N TRP A 20 6.95 -11.70 -7.06
CA TRP A 20 7.94 -10.99 -7.85
C TRP A 20 8.99 -11.95 -8.40
N THR A 21 9.35 -11.77 -9.66
CA THR A 21 10.52 -12.41 -10.25
C THR A 21 11.63 -11.36 -10.33
N ASP A 22 12.77 -11.63 -9.69
CA ASP A 22 13.91 -10.73 -9.73
C ASP A 22 14.66 -10.76 -11.08
N ALA A 23 15.70 -9.93 -11.21
CA ALA A 23 16.48 -9.82 -12.44
C ALA A 23 17.24 -11.11 -12.81
N ASP A 24 17.49 -11.99 -11.83
CA ASP A 24 18.15 -13.28 -12.03
C ASP A 24 17.14 -14.40 -12.36
N GLY A 25 15.85 -14.08 -12.43
CA GLY A 25 14.78 -15.00 -12.74
C GLY A 25 14.28 -15.80 -11.54
N LYS A 26 14.70 -15.45 -10.32
CA LYS A 26 14.24 -16.13 -9.10
C LYS A 26 12.89 -15.56 -8.66
N GLU A 27 11.98 -16.46 -8.32
CA GLU A 27 10.65 -16.10 -7.81
C GLU A 27 10.69 -15.89 -6.30
N TRP A 28 9.95 -14.88 -5.86
CA TRP A 28 9.80 -14.46 -4.48
C TRP A 28 8.34 -14.17 -4.17
N ILE A 29 7.96 -14.39 -2.92
CA ILE A 29 6.77 -13.78 -2.33
C ILE A 29 7.24 -12.70 -1.34
N LEU A 30 6.66 -11.50 -1.45
CA LEU A 30 6.95 -10.34 -0.62
C LEU A 30 5.75 -10.04 0.26
N PHE A 31 6.00 -9.58 1.49
CA PHE A 31 4.98 -9.21 2.47
C PHE A 31 5.21 -7.77 2.91
N GLY A 32 4.18 -6.93 2.82
CA GLY A 32 4.29 -5.49 3.09
C GLY A 32 2.95 -4.78 3.28
N ASP A 33 3.02 -3.59 3.90
CA ASP A 33 1.83 -2.78 4.22
C ASP A 33 2.15 -1.27 4.34
N PRO A 34 2.33 -0.53 3.23
CA PRO A 34 2.22 -1.00 1.84
C PRO A 34 3.51 -1.65 1.31
N PHE A 35 4.68 -1.21 1.78
CA PHE A 35 5.95 -1.61 1.19
C PHE A 35 6.51 -2.88 1.83
N PRO A 36 7.14 -3.76 1.03
CA PRO A 36 7.70 -5.00 1.54
C PRO A 36 8.70 -4.81 2.66
N THR A 37 8.51 -5.53 3.76
CA THR A 37 9.45 -5.62 4.90
C THR A 37 10.05 -7.02 5.02
N LEU A 38 9.51 -7.99 4.27
CA LEU A 38 9.94 -9.38 4.30
C LEU A 38 9.71 -10.01 2.93
N LYS A 39 10.62 -10.89 2.50
CA LYS A 39 10.39 -11.79 1.37
C LYS A 39 10.92 -13.19 1.68
N CYS A 40 10.39 -14.19 0.99
CA CYS A 40 10.92 -15.54 1.00
C CYS A 40 10.61 -16.25 -0.32
N GLU A 41 11.12 -17.46 -0.51
CA GLU A 41 10.73 -18.29 -1.64
C GLU A 41 9.23 -18.63 -1.57
N PRO A 42 8.51 -18.71 -2.70
CA PRO A 42 7.07 -18.91 -2.74
C PRO A 42 6.65 -20.37 -2.47
N THR A 43 7.22 -20.99 -1.43
CA THR A 43 6.90 -22.35 -0.99
C THR A 43 6.34 -22.33 0.43
N PHE A 44 5.54 -23.34 0.77
CA PHE A 44 5.01 -23.49 2.12
C PHE A 44 6.16 -23.69 3.13
N GLU A 45 7.17 -24.46 2.75
CA GLU A 45 8.33 -24.76 3.58
C GLU A 45 9.11 -23.49 3.93
N ALA A 46 9.42 -22.65 2.95
CA ALA A 46 10.09 -21.37 3.20
C ALA A 46 9.18 -20.41 3.98
N TRP A 47 7.92 -20.26 3.60
CA TRP A 47 6.98 -19.45 4.37
C TRP A 47 6.83 -19.91 5.82
N SER A 48 6.86 -21.22 6.11
CA SER A 48 6.72 -21.77 7.46
C SER A 48 7.99 -21.71 8.31
N ASN A 49 9.15 -21.41 7.70
CA ASN A 49 10.45 -21.39 8.35
C ASN A 49 11.02 -19.96 8.45
N PRO A 50 11.01 -19.34 9.64
CA PRO A 50 11.57 -18.00 9.86
C PRO A 50 13.03 -17.81 9.42
N ASP A 51 13.85 -18.88 9.45
CA ASP A 51 15.26 -18.82 9.05
C ASP A 51 15.44 -18.67 7.53
N SER A 52 14.39 -18.89 6.75
CA SER A 52 14.41 -18.73 5.29
C SER A 52 13.92 -17.36 4.80
N TRP A 53 13.52 -16.48 5.73
CA TRP A 53 13.01 -15.16 5.39
C TRP A 53 14.14 -14.14 5.25
N GLU A 54 14.04 -13.29 4.24
CA GLU A 54 14.90 -12.13 4.04
C GLU A 54 14.15 -10.87 4.49
N ILE A 55 14.75 -10.13 5.42
CA ILE A 55 14.20 -8.87 5.93
C ILE A 55 14.58 -7.72 5.00
N LEU A 56 13.61 -6.87 4.71
CA LEU A 56 13.73 -5.70 3.85
C LEU A 56 13.48 -4.44 4.68
N GLU A 57 14.21 -3.38 4.35
CA GLU A 57 14.07 -2.06 4.98
C GLU A 57 13.46 -1.10 3.95
N PRO A 58 12.13 -0.93 3.93
CA PRO A 58 11.48 -0.06 2.95
C PRO A 58 11.67 1.42 3.28
N GLN A 59 11.40 2.26 2.29
CA GLN A 59 11.28 3.71 2.48
C GLN A 59 10.28 4.06 3.58
N LYS A 60 10.63 5.03 4.44
CA LYS A 60 9.73 5.55 5.48
C LYS A 60 8.75 6.59 4.95
N THR A 61 9.12 7.27 3.87
CA THR A 61 8.34 8.31 3.20
C THR A 61 8.46 8.17 1.69
N VAL A 62 7.48 8.71 0.98
CA VAL A 62 7.48 8.78 -0.48
C VAL A 62 7.43 10.25 -0.90
N PRO A 63 8.36 10.72 -1.74
CA PRO A 63 8.30 12.09 -2.24
C PRO A 63 7.07 12.25 -3.14
N SER A 64 6.33 13.33 -2.93
CA SER A 64 5.23 13.76 -3.79
C SER A 64 5.71 14.11 -5.21
N ALA A 65 4.80 14.06 -6.17
CA ALA A 65 5.08 14.42 -7.57
C ALA A 65 5.60 15.86 -7.74
N SER A 66 5.16 16.81 -6.93
CA SER A 66 5.68 18.19 -6.94
C SER A 66 7.06 18.31 -6.28
N GLY A 67 7.49 17.30 -5.51
CA GLY A 67 8.71 17.34 -4.71
C GLY A 67 8.62 18.21 -3.45
N GLU A 68 7.45 18.78 -3.14
CA GLU A 68 7.27 19.71 -2.02
C GLU A 68 7.00 19.02 -0.68
N GLN A 69 6.58 17.75 -0.73
CA GLN A 69 6.15 16.99 0.44
C GLN A 69 6.73 15.58 0.45
N GLU A 70 7.10 15.12 1.65
CA GLU A 70 7.44 13.74 1.97
C GLU A 70 6.23 13.08 2.63
N ILE A 71 5.59 12.14 1.94
CA ILE A 71 4.36 11.52 2.41
C ILE A 71 4.72 10.35 3.31
N LYS A 72 4.36 10.44 4.59
CA LYS A 72 4.43 9.32 5.52
C LYS A 72 3.30 8.35 5.21
N HIS A 73 3.66 7.21 4.62
CA HIS A 73 2.70 6.15 4.36
C HIS A 73 2.19 5.51 5.65
N HIS A 74 1.00 4.95 5.56
CA HIS A 74 0.40 4.13 6.59
C HIS A 74 -0.61 3.20 5.94
N ARG A 75 -0.26 1.91 5.90
CA ARG A 75 -1.09 0.85 5.35
C ARG A 75 -1.40 1.02 3.85
N GLY A 76 -1.47 -0.09 3.14
CA GLY A 76 -1.83 -0.10 1.74
C GLY A 76 -1.32 -1.34 1.02
N SER A 77 -1.22 -1.24 -0.30
CA SER A 77 -0.79 -2.37 -1.12
C SER A 77 -0.02 -1.90 -2.35
N ILE A 78 0.70 -2.84 -2.93
CA ILE A 78 1.41 -2.66 -4.19
C ILE A 78 0.97 -3.72 -5.19
N ALA A 79 1.10 -3.44 -6.48
CA ALA A 79 0.87 -4.41 -7.54
C ALA A 79 1.72 -4.07 -8.77
N TRP A 80 2.04 -5.07 -9.58
CA TRP A 80 2.52 -4.82 -10.94
C TRP A 80 1.35 -4.30 -11.79
N ASN A 81 1.57 -3.19 -12.49
CA ASN A 81 0.60 -2.64 -13.44
C ASN A 81 1.16 -2.71 -14.85
N GLU A 82 0.53 -3.53 -15.69
CA GLU A 82 0.98 -3.75 -17.06
C GLU A 82 0.80 -2.55 -17.99
N TYR A 83 -0.23 -1.72 -17.76
CA TYR A 83 -0.47 -0.53 -18.56
C TYR A 83 0.67 0.49 -18.40
N ARG A 84 1.13 0.68 -17.16
CA ARG A 84 2.24 1.56 -16.81
C ARG A 84 3.60 0.93 -17.05
N ASN A 85 3.67 -0.41 -17.10
CA ASN A 85 4.91 -1.18 -17.04
C ASN A 85 5.75 -0.78 -15.80
N LYS A 86 5.08 -0.65 -14.65
CA LYS A 86 5.63 -0.21 -13.37
C LYS A 86 4.97 -0.98 -12.24
N TRP A 87 5.65 -1.02 -11.10
CA TRP A 87 5.01 -1.28 -9.82
C TRP A 87 4.25 -0.04 -9.38
N VAL A 88 3.00 -0.22 -8.98
CA VAL A 88 2.15 0.84 -8.44
C VAL A 88 1.84 0.57 -6.98
N ALA A 89 1.70 1.64 -6.21
CA ALA A 89 1.28 1.60 -4.81
C ALA A 89 0.01 2.43 -4.63
N ILE A 90 -0.89 1.96 -3.76
CA ILE A 90 -1.95 2.77 -3.17
C ILE A 90 -1.80 2.67 -1.65
N PHE A 91 -1.75 3.81 -0.96
CA PHE A 91 -1.54 3.84 0.49
C PHE A 91 -2.25 5.01 1.17
N THR A 92 -2.60 4.82 2.44
CA THR A 92 -3.16 5.90 3.28
C THR A 92 -2.02 6.78 3.78
N GLN A 93 -2.25 8.08 3.90
CA GLN A 93 -1.39 8.97 4.69
C GLN A 93 -1.86 8.98 6.15
N LEU A 94 -0.91 8.92 7.07
CA LEU A 94 -1.19 9.18 8.48
C LEU A 94 -1.11 10.70 8.77
N HIS A 95 -2.12 11.24 9.43
CA HIS A 95 -2.27 12.67 9.76
C HIS A 95 -2.35 13.57 8.52
N GLY A 96 -3.40 13.40 7.71
CA GLY A 96 -3.72 14.34 6.64
C GLY A 96 -4.44 15.60 7.15
N ASP A 97 -4.67 16.53 6.22
CA ASP A 97 -5.20 17.86 6.54
C ASP A 97 -6.67 17.83 6.96
N SER A 98 -7.45 16.93 6.35
CA SER A 98 -8.91 16.86 6.50
C SER A 98 -9.37 15.74 7.42
N SER A 99 -8.52 14.71 7.59
CA SER A 99 -8.77 13.55 8.44
C SER A 99 -7.44 12.92 8.85
N THR A 100 -7.43 12.20 9.98
CA THR A 100 -6.20 11.50 10.40
C THR A 100 -5.83 10.36 9.45
N LEU A 101 -6.81 9.79 8.74
CA LEU A 101 -6.68 8.65 7.84
C LEU A 101 -7.66 8.79 6.65
N GLY A 102 -7.79 9.96 6.03
CA GLY A 102 -8.75 10.19 4.93
C GLY A 102 -8.12 10.34 3.56
N GLU A 103 -6.79 10.45 3.49
CA GLU A 103 -6.03 10.83 2.31
C GLU A 103 -5.34 9.59 1.73
N ILE A 104 -5.65 9.29 0.47
CA ILE A 104 -5.06 8.17 -0.28
C ILE A 104 -4.13 8.70 -1.35
N TRP A 105 -2.98 8.04 -1.47
CA TRP A 105 -1.92 8.39 -2.40
C TRP A 105 -1.62 7.24 -3.34
N TYR A 106 -1.32 7.58 -4.59
CA TYR A 106 -0.79 6.71 -5.63
C TYR A 106 0.69 7.01 -5.87
N ALA A 107 1.53 6.00 -6.04
CA ALA A 107 2.95 6.17 -6.40
C ALA A 107 3.43 5.03 -7.31
N GLU A 108 4.59 5.23 -7.94
CA GLU A 108 5.19 4.25 -8.86
C GLU A 108 6.65 3.93 -8.51
N ALA A 109 7.09 2.75 -8.94
CA ALA A 109 8.48 2.29 -8.91
C ALA A 109 8.79 1.31 -10.05
N ASP A 110 10.07 1.14 -10.38
CA ASP A 110 10.54 0.10 -11.30
C ASP A 110 10.62 -1.29 -10.66
N SER A 111 10.59 -1.34 -9.33
CA SER A 111 10.79 -2.54 -8.53
C SER A 111 9.83 -2.55 -7.34
N PRO A 112 9.33 -3.71 -6.87
CA PRO A 112 8.38 -3.76 -5.75
C PRO A 112 9.00 -3.31 -4.42
N ILE A 113 10.34 -3.26 -4.36
CA ILE A 113 11.09 -2.77 -3.20
C ILE A 113 11.54 -1.31 -3.37
N GLY A 114 11.07 -0.61 -4.41
CA GLY A 114 11.40 0.79 -4.69
C GLY A 114 12.66 0.98 -5.55
N PRO A 115 13.15 2.23 -5.68
CA PRO A 115 12.65 3.41 -4.97
C PRO A 115 11.25 3.85 -5.46
N TRP A 116 10.37 4.13 -4.51
CA TRP A 116 9.04 4.70 -4.72
C TRP A 116 9.12 6.21 -4.75
N ALA A 117 8.49 6.83 -5.74
CA ALA A 117 8.47 8.28 -5.90
C ALA A 117 7.22 8.75 -6.64
N GLY A 118 7.09 10.07 -6.78
CA GLY A 118 6.04 10.69 -7.58
C GLY A 118 4.65 10.51 -6.98
N ALA A 119 4.53 10.57 -5.65
CA ALA A 119 3.26 10.34 -5.00
C ALA A 119 2.22 11.42 -5.37
N ILE A 120 1.02 10.99 -5.74
CA ILE A 120 -0.12 11.86 -6.11
C ILE A 120 -1.30 11.52 -5.22
N LYS A 121 -1.91 12.53 -4.61
CA LYS A 121 -3.12 12.36 -3.82
C LYS A 121 -4.29 12.07 -4.76
N VAL A 122 -4.98 10.94 -4.57
CA VAL A 122 -6.04 10.47 -5.47
C VAL A 122 -7.43 10.45 -4.84
N VAL A 123 -7.51 10.35 -3.50
CA VAL A 123 -8.77 10.44 -2.76
C VAL A 123 -8.56 11.25 -1.49
N THR A 124 -9.58 12.02 -1.10
CA THR A 124 -9.64 12.70 0.20
C THR A 124 -11.05 12.55 0.77
N HIS A 125 -11.13 12.08 2.01
CA HIS A 125 -12.35 12.04 2.80
C HIS A 125 -12.30 13.09 3.90
N ASP A 126 -13.12 14.14 3.78
CA ASP A 126 -13.24 15.18 4.80
C ASP A 126 -14.02 14.66 6.01
N LYS A 127 -13.40 14.72 7.20
CA LYS A 127 -13.94 14.16 8.45
C LYS A 127 -14.53 12.76 8.25
N TYR A 128 -13.83 11.91 7.52
CA TYR A 128 -14.09 10.48 7.48
C TYR A 128 -12.77 9.73 7.33
N THR A 129 -12.70 8.52 7.86
CA THR A 129 -11.53 7.66 7.70
C THR A 129 -11.77 6.72 6.53
N PHE A 130 -10.78 6.59 5.67
CA PHE A 130 -10.70 5.64 4.58
C PHE A 130 -9.31 5.01 4.57
N TYR A 131 -9.18 3.80 5.12
CA TYR A 131 -7.89 3.19 5.47
C TYR A 131 -7.78 1.75 5.00
N ASN A 132 -6.56 1.19 5.12
CA ASN A 132 -6.19 -0.15 4.64
C ASN A 132 -6.54 -0.37 3.16
N PRO A 133 -6.08 0.49 2.24
CA PRO A 133 -6.48 0.37 0.86
C PRO A 133 -5.82 -0.85 0.18
N HIS A 134 -6.60 -1.60 -0.59
CA HIS A 134 -6.12 -2.79 -1.28
C HIS A 134 -6.38 -2.72 -2.79
N LEU A 135 -5.34 -2.94 -3.58
CA LEU A 135 -5.38 -3.01 -5.04
C LEU A 135 -6.01 -4.31 -5.52
N HIS A 136 -6.83 -4.24 -6.56
CA HIS A 136 -7.45 -5.39 -7.21
C HIS A 136 -7.09 -5.45 -8.71
N PRO A 137 -5.82 -5.70 -9.09
CA PRO A 137 -5.42 -5.83 -10.50
C PRO A 137 -6.20 -6.93 -11.23
N GLU A 138 -6.62 -7.98 -10.53
CA GLU A 138 -7.38 -9.12 -11.03
C GLU A 138 -8.81 -8.77 -11.48
N PHE A 139 -9.34 -7.61 -11.10
CA PHE A 139 -10.67 -7.14 -11.53
C PHE A 139 -10.63 -6.34 -12.84
N THR A 140 -9.45 -6.16 -13.42
CA THR A 140 -9.26 -5.40 -14.65
C THR A 140 -8.66 -6.29 -15.74
N GLN A 141 -8.93 -5.93 -16.99
CA GLN A 141 -8.32 -6.64 -18.12
C GLN A 141 -6.82 -6.35 -18.18
N LYS A 142 -6.06 -7.31 -18.72
CA LYS A 142 -4.63 -7.15 -19.00
C LYS A 142 -4.38 -5.86 -19.82
N GLY A 143 -3.47 -5.00 -19.37
CA GLY A 143 -3.15 -3.73 -20.02
C GLY A 143 -4.21 -2.62 -19.87
N SER A 144 -5.16 -2.76 -18.94
CA SER A 144 -6.16 -1.73 -18.65
C SER A 144 -5.54 -0.46 -18.04
N PRO A 145 -5.94 0.75 -18.49
CA PRO A 145 -5.58 2.00 -17.81
C PRO A 145 -6.37 2.20 -16.51
N ILE A 146 -7.36 1.36 -16.25
CA ILE A 146 -8.16 1.42 -15.04
C ILE A 146 -7.46 0.67 -13.92
N LEU A 147 -7.28 1.34 -12.79
CA LEU A 147 -6.83 0.76 -11.53
C LEU A 147 -8.00 0.79 -10.54
N LEU A 148 -8.27 -0.36 -9.91
CA LEU A 148 -9.30 -0.51 -8.88
C LEU A 148 -8.64 -0.76 -7.53
N PHE A 149 -9.14 -0.09 -6.49
CA PHE A 149 -8.74 -0.36 -5.12
C PHE A 149 -9.92 -0.17 -4.18
N GLU A 150 -10.01 -0.99 -3.14
CA GLU A 150 -10.95 -0.78 -2.04
C GLU A 150 -10.27 -0.17 -0.83
N GLY A 151 -11.05 0.14 0.19
CA GLY A 151 -10.58 0.54 1.51
C GLY A 151 -11.74 0.64 2.48
N THR A 152 -11.41 0.64 3.77
CA THR A 152 -12.42 0.66 4.84
C THR A 152 -12.87 2.08 5.11
N TYR A 153 -14.12 2.38 4.77
CA TYR A 153 -14.79 3.65 5.04
C TYR A 153 -15.47 3.62 6.41
N THR A 154 -15.04 4.47 7.34
CA THR A 154 -15.59 4.52 8.71
C THR A 154 -15.47 5.90 9.34
N LYS A 155 -16.42 6.26 10.21
CA LYS A 155 -16.33 7.48 11.03
C LYS A 155 -15.30 7.32 12.16
N SER A 156 -14.86 6.11 12.49
CA SER A 156 -13.84 5.88 13.51
C SER A 156 -12.58 6.70 13.20
N PHE A 157 -11.96 7.29 14.22
CA PHE A 157 -10.74 8.11 14.10
C PHE A 157 -10.86 9.40 13.25
N SER A 158 -12.06 9.71 12.75
CA SER A 158 -12.28 10.87 11.87
C SER A 158 -12.78 12.13 12.59
N GLY A 159 -13.25 11.99 13.84
CA GLY A 159 -13.91 13.06 14.57
C GLY A 159 -15.36 13.34 14.14
N ASN A 160 -15.91 12.55 13.21
CA ASN A 160 -17.30 12.67 12.79
C ASN A 160 -18.26 12.02 13.79
N GLU A 161 -19.28 12.77 14.21
CA GLU A 161 -20.28 12.33 15.16
C GLU A 161 -21.33 11.43 14.49
N GLU A 162 -21.67 11.74 13.23
CA GLU A 162 -22.73 11.08 12.48
C GLU A 162 -22.15 10.05 11.51
N ALA A 163 -22.65 8.81 11.61
CA ALA A 163 -22.28 7.74 10.69
C ALA A 163 -23.08 7.87 9.40
N THR A 164 -22.44 7.72 8.24
CA THR A 164 -23.17 7.61 6.96
C THR A 164 -24.06 6.37 7.00
N PRO A 165 -25.40 6.51 6.96
CA PRO A 165 -26.31 5.37 7.17
C PRO A 165 -26.05 4.23 6.19
N ARG A 166 -25.92 3.00 6.70
CA ARG A 166 -25.65 1.75 5.95
C ARG A 166 -24.28 1.63 5.29
N TYR A 167 -23.45 2.67 5.31
CA TYR A 167 -22.12 2.66 4.67
C TYR A 167 -20.98 2.71 5.68
N ASP A 168 -21.23 3.15 6.91
CA ASP A 168 -20.20 3.16 7.95
C ASP A 168 -19.64 1.77 8.25
N TYR A 169 -18.31 1.69 8.36
CA TYR A 169 -17.54 0.46 8.56
C TYR A 169 -17.72 -0.57 7.44
N ASN A 170 -17.61 -0.13 6.19
CA ASN A 170 -17.75 -0.96 5.00
C ASN A 170 -16.58 -0.76 4.01
N GLN A 171 -16.41 -1.69 3.07
CA GLN A 171 -15.46 -1.52 1.96
C GLN A 171 -16.10 -0.69 0.85
N ILE A 172 -15.39 0.34 0.39
CA ILE A 172 -15.78 1.15 -0.78
C ILE A 172 -14.74 0.97 -1.87
N LEU A 173 -15.18 0.55 -3.05
CA LEU A 173 -14.34 0.39 -4.23
C LEU A 173 -14.22 1.72 -4.99
N TYR A 174 -12.99 2.17 -5.20
CA TYR A 174 -12.65 3.28 -6.06
C TYR A 174 -12.13 2.81 -7.41
N ARG A 175 -12.43 3.62 -8.43
CA ARG A 175 -11.88 3.50 -9.78
C ARG A 175 -10.98 4.69 -10.04
N LEU A 176 -9.77 4.42 -10.50
CA LEU A 176 -8.78 5.41 -10.91
C LEU A 176 -8.47 5.21 -12.39
N ASP A 177 -8.49 6.30 -13.16
CA ASP A 177 -8.05 6.30 -14.55
C ASP A 177 -6.60 6.78 -14.62
N LEU A 178 -5.69 5.90 -15.04
CA LEU A 178 -4.26 6.19 -15.02
C LEU A 178 -3.85 7.19 -16.10
N ASP A 179 -4.69 7.41 -17.11
CA ASP A 179 -4.50 8.47 -18.11
C ASP A 179 -4.70 9.87 -17.50
N ASP A 180 -5.68 10.01 -16.61
CA ASP A 180 -5.95 11.29 -15.91
C ASP A 180 -4.81 11.65 -14.95
N ILE A 181 -4.18 10.64 -14.33
CA ILE A 181 -3.02 10.85 -13.47
C ILE A 181 -1.80 11.32 -14.26
N ALA A 182 -1.57 10.75 -15.45
CA ALA A 182 -0.43 11.12 -16.28
C ALA A 182 -0.49 12.59 -16.74
N LEU A 183 -1.69 13.19 -16.82
CA LEU A 183 -1.88 14.60 -17.16
C LEU A 183 -1.50 15.56 -16.02
N GLY A 184 -1.55 15.12 -14.77
CA GLY A 184 -1.10 15.88 -13.59
C GLY A 184 0.40 15.78 -13.28
N LEU A 185 1.14 14.96 -14.03
CA LEU A 185 2.59 14.73 -13.91
C LEU A 185 3.43 15.55 -14.93
N LYS A 186 2.82 16.52 -15.63
CA LYS A 186 3.50 17.39 -16.59
C LYS A 186 3.90 18.73 -15.99
#